data_AF-A0A529ATQ8-F1
#
_entry.id   AF-A0A529ATQ8-F1
#
_cell.length_a   1.000
_cell.length_b   1.000
_cell.length_c   1.000
_cell.angle_alpha   90.00
_cell.angle_beta   90.00
_cell.angle_gamma   90.00
#
_symmetry.space_group_name_H-M   'P 1'
#
loop_
_entity.id
_entity.type
_entity.pdbx_description
1 polymer ?
#
loop_
_entity_poly.entity_id
_entity_poly.type
_entity_poly.pdbx_seq_one_letter_code
_entity_poly.pdbx_strand_id
1 'polypeptide(L)'
;MVFGDRFDPNAHIFPIENMGVGSTFGIERNSKGCKCTPAKSTELHNPPEEVSMPRLVAFIIALTAITTSVHASTLHEACQMMGRFAEETMKARQHGIPLQKVLDIAAKSDVEIMRKALRAMAIEAWNQSRYGTEEMQDRAIGEFRDQVQVTCLQQGGL
;
A
#
# COMPACT_ATOMS: atom_id res chain seq x y z
N MET A 1 -12.55 -45.85 -2.98
CA MET A 1 -12.69 -44.80 -4.01
C MET A 1 -11.31 -44.23 -4.23
N VAL A 2 -10.79 -44.44 -5.44
CA VAL A 2 -9.47 -43.98 -5.89
C VAL A 2 -9.66 -42.59 -6.49
N PHE A 3 -8.85 -41.63 -6.09
CA PHE A 3 -8.49 -40.47 -6.91
C PHE A 3 -7.01 -40.18 -6.66
N GLY A 4 -6.18 -40.83 -7.47
CA GLY A 4 -4.93 -40.24 -7.89
C GLY A 4 -5.17 -39.62 -9.26
N ASP A 5 -4.78 -38.37 -9.43
CA ASP A 5 -4.43 -37.73 -10.71
C ASP A 5 -3.46 -36.59 -10.34
N ARG A 6 -2.16 -36.80 -10.50
CA ARG A 6 -1.37 -36.44 -11.69
C ARG A 6 -1.19 -34.91 -11.79
N PHE A 7 -0.15 -34.43 -11.11
CA PHE A 7 0.37 -33.07 -11.22
C PHE A 7 1.23 -33.01 -12.50
N ASP A 8 0.72 -32.37 -13.56
CA ASP A 8 1.43 -32.16 -14.82
C ASP A 8 2.38 -30.94 -14.68
N PRO A 9 3.70 -31.08 -14.88
CA PRO A 9 4.66 -29.97 -14.78
C PRO A 9 4.80 -29.15 -16.07
N ASN A 10 3.89 -29.29 -17.04
CA ASN A 10 4.01 -28.67 -18.37
C ASN A 10 2.77 -27.84 -18.77
N ALA A 11 2.18 -27.12 -17.81
CA ALA A 11 1.18 -26.10 -18.11
C ALA A 11 1.88 -24.87 -18.71
N HIS A 12 1.87 -24.84 -20.04
CA HIS A 12 2.33 -23.73 -20.86
C HIS A 12 1.63 -22.41 -20.47
N ILE A 13 2.47 -21.37 -20.36
CA ILE A 13 2.13 -19.96 -20.29
C ILE A 13 1.12 -19.63 -21.39
N PHE A 14 -0.07 -19.17 -21.03
CA PHE A 14 -0.98 -18.54 -21.99
C PHE A 14 -0.49 -17.11 -22.31
N PRO A 15 -0.34 -16.76 -23.59
CA PRO A 15 0.01 -15.42 -24.03
C PRO A 15 -1.21 -14.50 -23.99
N ILE A 16 -1.05 -13.31 -23.42
CA ILE A 16 -1.98 -12.18 -23.63
C ILE A 16 -1.49 -11.46 -24.88
N GLU A 17 -2.05 -11.82 -26.03
CA GLU A 17 -1.96 -11.04 -27.26
C GLU A 17 -3.20 -10.15 -27.42
N ASN A 18 -2.92 -8.85 -27.59
CA ASN A 18 -3.54 -7.94 -28.55
C ASN A 18 -5.04 -7.60 -28.44
N MET A 19 -5.32 -6.50 -27.72
CA MET A 19 -6.10 -5.38 -28.24
C MET A 19 -5.15 -4.16 -28.25
N GLY A 20 -4.67 -3.69 -29.40
CA GLY A 20 -5.43 -2.78 -30.26
C GLY A 20 -5.27 -1.32 -29.81
N VAL A 21 -4.05 -0.80 -29.79
CA VAL A 21 -3.54 0.33 -30.61
C VAL A 21 -4.35 1.62 -30.52
N GLY A 22 -3.75 2.64 -29.89
CA GLY A 22 -4.25 4.01 -29.99
C GLY A 22 -3.60 5.03 -29.07
N SER A 23 -2.27 5.05 -28.93
CA SER A 23 -1.52 6.27 -28.60
C SER A 23 -0.03 6.00 -28.77
N THR A 24 0.52 6.51 -29.85
CA THR A 24 1.95 6.60 -30.13
C THR A 24 2.65 7.40 -29.03
N PHE A 25 3.32 6.74 -28.10
CA PHE A 25 4.37 7.35 -27.30
C PHE A 25 5.67 7.28 -28.11
N GLY A 26 5.95 8.34 -28.87
CA GLY A 26 7.27 8.55 -29.44
C GLY A 26 8.25 8.88 -28.32
N ILE A 27 9.14 7.94 -27.98
CA ILE A 27 10.35 8.24 -27.21
C ILE A 27 11.47 8.49 -28.23
N GLU A 28 11.62 9.75 -28.65
CA GLU A 28 12.81 10.20 -29.35
C GLU A 28 13.88 10.56 -28.31
N ARG A 29 14.84 9.65 -28.09
CA ARG A 29 16.06 9.96 -27.35
C ARG A 29 17.00 10.76 -28.25
N ASN A 30 17.00 12.09 -28.12
CA ASN A 30 18.07 12.93 -28.65
C ASN A 30 18.99 13.40 -27.52
N SER A 31 20.22 12.90 -27.58
CA SER A 31 21.37 13.29 -26.77
C SER A 31 21.79 14.72 -27.15
N LYS A 32 21.32 15.71 -26.38
CA LYS A 32 21.97 17.02 -26.12
C LYS A 32 21.08 17.88 -25.20
N GLY A 33 21.47 17.94 -23.93
CA GLY A 33 21.18 19.02 -22.97
C GLY A 33 19.75 19.58 -22.92
N CYS A 34 18.92 19.05 -22.02
CA CYS A 34 17.66 19.72 -21.66
C CYS A 34 17.91 20.80 -20.60
N LYS A 35 17.89 22.07 -21.03
CA LYS A 35 17.58 23.21 -20.16
C LYS A 35 16.08 23.18 -19.91
N CYS A 36 15.67 23.11 -18.64
CA CYS A 36 14.27 23.28 -18.27
C CYS A 36 13.90 24.76 -18.40
N THR A 37 13.35 25.16 -19.54
CA THR A 37 12.55 26.39 -19.65
C THR A 37 11.08 26.05 -19.41
N PRO A 38 10.37 26.73 -18.50
CA PRO A 38 8.96 26.48 -18.28
C PRO A 38 8.13 26.86 -19.52
N ALA A 39 7.23 25.95 -19.89
CA ALA A 39 6.31 26.09 -21.00
C ALA A 39 5.33 27.26 -20.77
N LYS A 40 5.15 28.04 -21.84
CA LYS A 40 4.19 29.14 -21.96
C LYS A 40 2.80 28.55 -22.21
N SER A 41 1.93 28.60 -21.20
CA SER A 41 0.51 28.26 -21.37
C SER A 41 -0.22 29.45 -21.98
N THR A 42 -0.78 29.22 -23.16
CA THR A 42 -1.68 30.13 -23.88
C THR A 42 -2.86 30.55 -22.99
N GLU A 43 -3.04 31.86 -22.89
CA GLU A 43 -4.13 32.54 -22.21
C GLU A 43 -5.49 32.20 -22.84
N LEU A 44 -6.41 31.65 -22.05
CA LEU A 44 -7.83 31.69 -22.35
C LEU A 44 -8.40 32.95 -21.68
N HIS A 45 -8.49 34.00 -22.50
CA HIS A 45 -9.06 35.30 -22.19
C HIS A 45 -10.52 35.15 -21.71
N ASN A 46 -10.77 35.44 -20.44
CA ASN A 46 -12.07 35.89 -19.96
C ASN A 46 -11.87 37.25 -19.28
N PRO A 47 -12.75 38.23 -19.51
CA PRO A 47 -12.53 39.61 -19.08
C PRO A 47 -12.62 39.74 -17.56
N PRO A 48 -11.70 40.45 -16.90
CA PRO A 48 -11.92 40.89 -15.52
C PRO A 48 -12.86 42.09 -15.51
N GLU A 49 -13.99 41.95 -14.80
CA GLU A 49 -14.73 43.10 -14.30
C GLU A 49 -13.82 43.93 -13.37
N GLU A 50 -13.76 45.23 -13.64
CA GLU A 50 -12.96 46.21 -12.90
C GLU A 50 -13.44 46.33 -11.44
N VAL A 51 -12.63 45.86 -10.48
CA VAL A 51 -12.87 46.14 -9.06
C VAL A 51 -11.76 47.06 -8.52
N SER A 52 -12.11 48.35 -8.53
CA SER A 52 -11.43 49.44 -7.85
C SER A 52 -11.55 49.32 -6.32
N MET A 53 -10.49 48.92 -5.64
CA MET A 53 -9.80 49.77 -4.65
C MET A 53 -8.72 49.02 -3.86
N PRO A 54 -7.56 49.67 -3.61
CA PRO A 54 -6.38 49.04 -3.03
C PRO A 54 -6.28 49.30 -1.51
N ARG A 55 -5.84 48.27 -0.76
CA ARG A 55 -5.05 48.28 0.50
C ARG A 55 -5.42 47.21 1.53
N LEU A 56 -6.53 46.49 1.35
CA LEU A 56 -6.90 45.36 2.25
C LEU A 56 -6.57 43.97 1.67
N VAL A 57 -6.38 43.85 0.36
CA VAL A 57 -6.18 42.55 -0.33
C VAL A 57 -4.78 41.97 -0.10
N ALA A 58 -3.79 42.81 0.20
CA ALA A 58 -2.40 42.37 0.42
C ALA A 58 -2.23 41.45 1.65
N PHE A 59 -3.15 41.51 2.63
CA PHE A 59 -3.09 40.65 3.82
C PHE A 59 -3.65 39.24 3.60
N ILE A 60 -4.50 39.03 2.60
CA ILE A 60 -5.18 37.75 2.41
C ILE A 60 -4.28 36.75 1.65
N ILE A 61 -3.36 37.22 0.81
CA ILE A 61 -2.48 36.37 0.00
C ILE A 61 -1.33 35.77 0.82
N ALA A 62 -1.00 36.33 1.99
CA ALA A 62 0.08 35.83 2.84
C ALA A 62 -0.31 34.59 3.69
N LEU A 63 -1.60 34.23 3.77
CA LEU A 63 -2.09 33.19 4.68
C LEU A 63 -2.18 31.77 4.07
N THR A 64 -1.91 31.58 2.78
CA THR A 64 -2.06 30.27 2.13
C THR A 64 -0.79 29.41 2.13
N ALA A 65 0.33 29.90 2.69
CA ALA A 65 1.64 29.25 2.61
C ALA A 65 2.01 28.33 3.78
N ILE A 66 1.04 27.91 4.61
CA ILE A 66 1.30 26.95 5.70
C ILE A 66 0.45 25.69 5.50
N THR A 67 0.70 24.96 4.42
CA THR A 67 0.32 23.54 4.36
C THR A 67 1.38 22.75 5.15
N THR A 68 1.20 22.68 6.46
CA THR A 68 2.04 21.83 7.33
C THR A 68 1.91 20.37 6.90
N SER A 69 3.04 19.75 6.52
CA SER A 69 3.17 18.31 6.31
C SER A 69 3.06 17.56 7.63
N VAL A 70 1.85 17.25 8.08
CA VAL A 70 1.57 16.46 9.30
C VAL A 70 1.38 14.98 8.94
N HIS A 71 2.31 14.33 8.23
CA HIS A 71 2.17 12.93 7.81
C HIS A 71 3.49 12.15 7.92
N ALA A 72 4.10 12.10 9.11
CA ALA A 72 5.28 11.26 9.34
C ALA A 72 5.26 10.49 10.67
N SER A 73 4.61 11.02 11.72
CA SER A 73 4.52 10.33 13.02
C SER A 73 3.52 9.17 13.05
N THR A 74 2.50 9.18 12.19
CA THR A 74 1.40 8.19 12.21
C THR A 74 1.74 6.87 11.52
N LEU A 75 2.60 6.90 10.50
CA LEU A 75 2.94 5.71 9.74
C LEU A 75 3.69 4.68 10.60
N HIS A 76 4.67 5.15 11.36
CA HIS A 76 5.47 4.28 12.21
C HIS A 76 4.60 3.58 13.27
N GLU A 77 3.69 4.32 13.91
CA GLU A 77 2.74 3.78 14.89
C GLU A 77 1.76 2.78 14.26
N ALA A 78 1.23 3.09 13.07
CA ALA A 78 0.35 2.17 12.35
C ALA A 78 1.08 0.86 11.99
N CYS A 79 2.31 0.95 11.49
CA CYS A 79 3.12 -0.24 11.18
C CYS A 79 3.52 -1.01 12.43
N GLN A 80 3.76 -0.34 13.56
CA GLN A 80 3.99 -1.01 14.83
C GLN A 80 2.76 -1.80 15.29
N MET A 81 1.56 -1.22 15.16
CA MET A 81 0.31 -1.94 15.47
C MET A 81 0.12 -3.16 14.57
N MET A 82 0.42 -3.03 13.27
CA MET A 82 0.35 -4.14 12.32
C MET A 82 1.35 -5.26 12.68
N GLY A 83 2.57 -4.90 13.07
CA GLY A 83 3.55 -5.88 13.57
C GLY A 83 3.04 -6.62 14.81
N ARG A 84 2.49 -5.91 15.79
CA ARG A 84 1.92 -6.55 17.00
C ARG A 84 0.76 -7.49 16.68
N PHE A 85 -0.14 -7.08 15.78
CA PHE A 85 -1.23 -7.95 15.35
C PHE A 85 -0.70 -9.18 14.61
N ALA A 86 0.33 -9.04 13.78
CA ALA A 86 0.99 -10.15 13.11
C ALA A 86 1.58 -11.15 14.12
N GLU A 87 2.25 -10.65 15.15
CA GLU A 87 2.84 -11.46 16.21
C GLU A 87 1.77 -12.30 16.93
N GLU A 88 0.69 -11.67 17.39
CA GLU A 88 -0.40 -12.36 18.09
C GLU A 88 -1.16 -13.33 17.19
N THR A 89 -1.33 -12.98 15.91
CA THR A 89 -1.93 -13.85 14.90
C THR A 89 -1.07 -15.11 14.70
N MET A 90 0.24 -14.95 14.59
CA MET A 90 1.15 -16.08 14.40
C MET A 90 1.27 -16.93 15.66
N LYS A 91 1.26 -16.32 16.85
CA LYS A 91 1.14 -17.05 18.13
C LYS A 91 -0.13 -17.90 18.13
N ALA A 92 -1.28 -17.32 17.77
CA ALA A 92 -2.53 -18.06 17.70
C ALA A 92 -2.45 -19.25 16.73
N ARG A 93 -1.83 -19.06 15.56
CA ARG A 93 -1.57 -20.14 14.60
C ARG A 93 -0.69 -21.25 15.20
N GLN A 94 0.43 -20.88 15.84
CA GLN A 94 1.36 -21.85 16.41
C GLN A 94 0.72 -22.67 17.55
N HIS A 95 -0.16 -22.06 18.33
CA HIS A 95 -0.91 -22.72 19.40
C HIS A 95 -2.14 -23.49 18.92
N GLY A 96 -2.41 -23.52 17.61
CA GLY A 96 -3.56 -24.25 17.06
C GLY A 96 -4.92 -23.62 17.36
N ILE A 97 -4.96 -22.33 17.68
CA ILE A 97 -6.20 -21.56 17.73
C ILE A 97 -6.85 -21.62 16.33
N PRO A 98 -8.19 -21.69 16.21
CA PRO A 98 -8.86 -21.68 14.90
C PRO A 98 -8.85 -20.28 14.25
N LEU A 99 -8.70 -20.24 12.91
CA LEU A 99 -8.65 -19.01 12.11
C LEU A 99 -9.84 -18.09 12.38
N GLN A 100 -11.04 -18.66 12.50
CA GLN A 100 -12.27 -17.90 12.70
C GLN A 100 -12.18 -16.97 13.92
N LYS A 101 -11.56 -17.41 15.02
CA LYS A 101 -11.41 -16.56 16.22
C LYS A 101 -10.58 -15.30 15.94
N VAL A 102 -9.55 -15.41 15.10
CA VAL A 102 -8.72 -14.26 14.71
C VAL A 102 -9.48 -13.36 13.73
N LEU A 103 -10.22 -13.95 12.80
CA LEU A 103 -11.07 -13.19 11.86
C LEU A 103 -12.16 -12.41 12.58
N ASP A 104 -12.76 -12.97 13.63
CA ASP A 104 -13.76 -12.28 14.45
C ASP A 104 -13.17 -11.07 15.18
N ILE A 105 -11.88 -11.13 15.57
CA ILE A 105 -11.16 -9.98 16.14
C ILE A 105 -10.89 -8.93 15.07
N ALA A 106 -10.42 -9.34 13.89
CA ALA A 106 -10.18 -8.44 12.76
C ALA A 106 -11.47 -7.72 12.31
N ALA A 107 -12.63 -8.39 12.40
CA ALA A 107 -13.92 -7.84 12.04
C ALA A 107 -14.39 -6.68 12.93
N LYS A 108 -13.82 -6.53 14.14
CA LYS A 108 -14.16 -5.44 15.09
C LYS A 108 -13.59 -4.07 14.70
N SER A 109 -12.72 -4.01 13.69
CA SER A 109 -12.22 -2.73 13.19
C SER A 109 -13.31 -1.96 12.44
N ASP A 110 -13.57 -0.72 12.87
CA ASP A 110 -14.52 0.19 12.22
C ASP A 110 -14.01 0.73 10.87
N VAL A 111 -12.69 0.68 10.65
CA VAL A 111 -12.06 1.13 9.40
C VAL A 111 -12.00 -0.02 8.41
N GLU A 112 -12.69 0.11 7.26
CA GLU A 112 -12.76 -0.92 6.21
C GLU A 112 -11.38 -1.36 5.71
N ILE A 113 -10.51 -0.40 5.44
CA ILE A 113 -9.15 -0.64 4.92
C ILE A 113 -8.35 -1.49 5.92
N MET A 114 -8.41 -1.13 7.19
CA MET A 114 -7.75 -1.88 8.26
C MET A 114 -8.36 -3.27 8.41
N ARG A 115 -9.69 -3.40 8.40
CA ARG A 115 -10.36 -4.70 8.49
C ARG A 115 -9.93 -5.65 7.37
N LYS A 116 -9.83 -5.16 6.13
CA LYS A 116 -9.32 -5.95 4.99
C LYS A 116 -7.86 -6.35 5.19
N ALA A 117 -7.01 -5.42 5.62
CA ALA A 117 -5.60 -5.68 5.87
C ALA A 117 -5.38 -6.73 6.97
N LEU A 118 -6.09 -6.60 8.10
CA LEU A 118 -6.04 -7.56 9.22
C LEU A 118 -6.54 -8.94 8.80
N ARG A 119 -7.61 -9.00 8.00
CA ARG A 119 -8.12 -10.27 7.45
C ARG A 119 -7.11 -10.95 6.51
N ALA A 120 -6.49 -10.19 5.61
CA ALA A 120 -5.47 -10.72 4.70
C ALA A 120 -4.27 -11.26 5.49
N MET A 121 -3.82 -10.53 6.51
CA MET A 121 -2.73 -10.97 7.39
C MET A 121 -3.07 -12.24 8.17
N ALA A 122 -4.30 -12.35 8.67
CA ALA A 122 -4.77 -13.55 9.37
C ALA A 122 -4.78 -14.78 8.45
N ILE A 123 -5.19 -14.63 7.19
CA ILE A 123 -5.16 -15.72 6.21
C ILE A 123 -3.71 -16.12 5.90
N GLU A 124 -2.82 -15.14 5.72
CA GLU A 124 -1.42 -15.40 5.42
C GLU A 124 -0.70 -16.17 6.55
N ALA A 125 -0.99 -15.84 7.82
CA ALA A 125 -0.47 -16.63 8.94
C ALA A 125 -0.91 -18.11 8.88
N TRP A 126 -2.08 -18.42 8.32
CA TRP A 126 -2.54 -19.81 8.19
C TRP A 126 -1.91 -20.56 7.02
N ASN A 127 -1.34 -19.85 6.05
CA ASN A 127 -0.49 -20.44 5.01
C ASN A 127 0.86 -20.90 5.57
N GLN A 128 1.26 -20.40 6.74
CA GLN A 128 2.47 -20.81 7.44
C GLN A 128 2.28 -22.13 8.19
N SER A 129 3.38 -22.87 8.28
CA SER A 129 3.44 -24.16 8.98
C SER A 129 3.33 -23.98 10.49
N ARG A 130 2.64 -24.93 11.14
CA ARG A 130 2.63 -25.03 12.59
C ARG A 130 3.81 -25.89 13.05
N TYR A 131 4.73 -25.31 13.80
CA TYR A 131 5.93 -26.00 14.27
C TYR A 131 5.70 -26.77 15.57
N GLY A 132 6.42 -27.88 15.74
CA GLY A 132 6.28 -28.75 16.91
C GLY A 132 7.14 -28.37 18.11
N THR A 133 8.16 -27.52 17.93
CA THR A 133 9.07 -27.08 18.98
C THR A 133 8.92 -25.59 19.26
N GLU A 134 9.05 -25.19 20.53
CA GLU A 134 8.93 -23.80 20.97
C GLU A 134 9.92 -22.87 20.24
N GLU A 135 11.19 -23.29 20.11
CA GLU A 135 12.22 -22.53 19.39
C GLU A 135 11.80 -22.19 17.94
N MET A 136 11.21 -23.14 17.23
CA MET A 136 10.77 -22.93 15.86
C MET A 136 9.48 -22.09 15.79
N GLN A 137 8.62 -22.21 16.81
CA GLN A 137 7.43 -21.37 16.92
C GLN A 137 7.83 -19.91 17.14
N ASP A 138 8.72 -19.63 18.09
CA ASP A 138 9.21 -18.29 18.42
C ASP A 138 9.91 -17.65 17.23
N ARG A 139 10.75 -18.43 16.53
CA ARG A 139 11.38 -18.00 15.29
C ARG A 139 10.35 -17.60 14.24
N ALA A 140 9.36 -18.45 13.99
CA ALA A 140 8.32 -18.17 13.00
C ALA A 140 7.45 -16.96 13.38
N ILE A 141 7.18 -16.77 14.68
CA ILE A 141 6.46 -15.59 15.19
C ILE A 141 7.26 -14.31 14.93
N GLY A 142 8.56 -14.33 15.24
CA GLY A 142 9.45 -13.19 15.00
C GLY A 142 9.60 -12.86 13.51
N GLU A 143 9.88 -13.86 12.69
CA GLU A 143 10.03 -13.71 11.23
C GLU A 143 8.74 -13.16 10.60
N PHE A 144 7.58 -13.67 10.99
CA PHE A 144 6.29 -13.19 10.48
C PHE A 144 6.00 -11.75 10.88
N ARG A 145 6.24 -11.38 12.15
CA ARG A 145 6.11 -10.00 12.64
C ARG A 145 6.97 -9.05 11.83
N ASP A 146 8.24 -9.39 11.66
CA ASP A 146 9.23 -8.54 10.99
C ASP A 146 8.90 -8.40 9.50
N GLN A 147 8.46 -9.48 8.85
CA GLN A 147 8.00 -9.46 7.46
C GLN A 147 6.84 -8.49 7.26
N VAL A 148 5.82 -8.54 8.12
CA VAL A 148 4.67 -7.62 8.03
C VAL A 148 5.10 -6.17 8.30
N GLN A 149 5.94 -5.95 9.30
CA GLN A 149 6.38 -4.61 9.67
C GLN A 149 7.22 -3.97 8.55
N VAL A 150 8.15 -4.70 7.95
CA VAL A 150 8.94 -4.24 6.80
C VAL A 150 8.03 -3.94 5.62
N THR A 151 7.09 -4.83 5.31
CA THR A 151 6.14 -4.63 4.21
C THR A 151 5.30 -3.36 4.42
N CYS A 152 4.82 -3.11 5.64
CA CYS A 152 4.07 -1.90 5.96
C CYS A 152 4.89 -0.63 5.77
N LEU A 153 6.13 -0.62 6.26
CA LEU A 153 7.03 0.53 6.13
C LEU A 153 7.38 0.82 4.66
N GLN A 154 7.52 -0.23 3.84
CA GLN A 154 7.77 -0.09 2.40
C GLN A 154 6.55 0.44 1.64
N GLN A 155 5.35 0.00 1.99
CA GLN A 155 4.12 0.38 1.29
C GLN A 155 3.56 1.73 1.72
N GLY A 156 3.78 2.15 2.97
CA GLY A 156 3.28 3.44 3.48
C GLY A 156 4.24 4.62 3.31
N GLY A 157 5.40 4.43 2.67
CA GLY A 157 6.44 5.46 2.47
C GLY A 157 6.43 6.14 1.09
N LEU A 158 5.29 6.23 0.40
CA LEU A 158 5.16 6.88 -0.92
C LEU A 158 4.35 8.18 -0.85
#